data_AF-I7IJY7-F1
#
_entry.id   AF-I7IJY7-F1
#
_cell.length_a   1.000
_cell.length_b   1.000
_cell.length_c   1.000
_cell.angle_alpha   90.00
_cell.angle_beta   90.00
_cell.angle_gamma   90.00
#
_symmetry.space_group_name_H-M   'P 1'
#
loop_
_entity.id
_entity.type
_entity.pdbx_description
1 polymer ?
#
loop_
_entity_poly.entity_id
_entity_poly.type
_entity_poly.pdbx_seq_one_letter_code
_entity_poly.pdbx_strand_id
1 'polypeptide(L)'
;MQEGALPELFNLSSHEMKHNYVSSLKDTILLRDIVARYKVKDIKLLEDLFVYLVNTTSSLVSITNIVNFFATKKRKTNYETLSSYINYFENAFLIHRAECYSIKGKDTISGNCKYYLNDFSYRNYLYVAYDYVVGHLLENAVYLSLRRAGFRVYVGSIKDKEINFVCMRS
;
A
#
# COMPACT_ATOMS: atom_id res chain seq x y z
N MET A 1 9.43 10.16 -8.82
CA MET A 1 8.69 8.88 -8.96
C MET A 1 9.61 7.71 -9.27
N GLN A 2 10.70 7.90 -10.03
CA GLN A 2 11.62 6.82 -10.41
C GLN A 2 12.51 6.29 -9.27
N GLU A 3 12.84 7.11 -8.26
CA GLU A 3 13.69 6.65 -7.14
C GLU A 3 12.91 6.56 -5.82
N GLY A 4 12.17 7.60 -5.45
CA GLY A 4 11.47 7.69 -4.17
C GLY A 4 11.56 9.12 -3.65
N ALA A 5 11.16 9.36 -2.41
CA ALA A 5 11.27 10.64 -1.73
C ALA A 5 11.98 10.55 -0.36
N LEU A 6 12.51 9.38 0.01
CA LEU A 6 13.29 9.20 1.23
C LEU A 6 14.54 10.10 1.19
N PRO A 7 14.78 10.96 2.21
CA PRO A 7 15.85 11.96 2.18
C PRO A 7 17.25 11.39 1.93
N GLU A 8 17.59 10.25 2.52
CA GLU A 8 18.93 9.66 2.38
C GLU A 8 19.25 9.22 0.94
N LEU A 9 18.23 8.92 0.12
CA LEU A 9 18.43 8.48 -1.26
C LEU A 9 19.13 9.54 -2.12
N PHE A 10 19.00 10.82 -1.78
CA PHE A 10 19.66 11.92 -2.49
C PHE A 10 21.17 11.97 -2.25
N ASN A 11 21.66 11.35 -1.17
CA ASN A 11 23.08 11.33 -0.79
C ASN A 11 23.81 10.08 -1.28
N LEU A 12 23.07 9.06 -1.72
CA LEU A 12 23.64 7.78 -2.15
C LEU A 12 23.91 7.76 -3.66
N SER A 13 25.12 7.39 -4.04
CA SER A 13 25.60 7.48 -5.42
C SER A 13 25.30 6.25 -6.27
N SER A 14 25.28 5.05 -5.68
CA SER A 14 25.08 3.80 -6.41
C SER A 14 23.70 3.18 -6.19
N HIS A 15 23.20 2.46 -7.20
CA HIS A 15 21.94 1.72 -7.10
C HIS A 15 21.96 0.67 -5.98
N GLU A 16 23.10 0.00 -5.79
CA GLU A 16 23.30 -0.97 -4.71
C GLU A 16 23.19 -0.33 -3.32
N MET A 17 23.81 0.83 -3.11
CA MET A 17 23.70 1.56 -1.85
C MET A 17 22.26 1.97 -1.57
N LYS A 18 21.53 2.46 -2.59
CA LYS A 18 20.10 2.80 -2.46
C LYS A 18 19.26 1.57 -2.13
N HIS A 19 19.51 0.43 -2.80
CA HIS A 19 18.85 -0.84 -2.49
C HIS A 19 19.07 -1.27 -1.04
N ASN A 20 20.33 -1.31 -0.59
CA ASN A 20 20.69 -1.75 0.76
C ASN A 20 20.09 -0.83 1.84
N TYR A 21 20.05 0.48 1.58
CA TYR A 21 19.41 1.44 2.45
C TYR A 21 17.89 1.19 2.58
N VAL A 22 17.20 1.07 1.44
CA VAL A 22 15.74 0.83 1.43
C VAL A 22 15.40 -0.51 2.07
N SER A 23 16.22 -1.54 1.84
CA SER A 23 16.07 -2.85 2.46
C SER A 23 16.20 -2.78 3.98
N SER A 24 17.26 -2.13 4.47
CA SER A 24 17.51 -1.94 5.91
C SER A 24 16.41 -1.12 6.59
N LEU A 25 15.90 -0.09 5.91
CA LEU A 25 14.78 0.70 6.40
C LEU A 25 13.49 -0.13 6.47
N LYS A 26 13.19 -0.90 5.42
CA LYS A 26 12.06 -1.84 5.39
C LYS A 26 12.15 -2.84 6.54
N ASP A 27 13.31 -3.45 6.76
CA ASP A 27 13.54 -4.40 7.85
C ASP A 27 13.35 -3.74 9.22
N THR A 28 13.88 -2.54 9.42
CA THR A 28 13.72 -1.80 10.67
C THR A 28 12.25 -1.54 10.97
N ILE A 29 11.48 -1.05 10.00
CA ILE A 29 10.05 -0.76 10.19
C ILE A 29 9.27 -2.07 10.44
N LEU A 30 9.48 -3.09 9.61
CA LEU A 30 8.78 -4.37 9.74
C LEU A 30 9.09 -5.05 11.07
N LEU A 31 10.37 -5.19 11.42
CA LEU A 31 10.76 -5.96 12.60
C LEU A 31 10.51 -5.18 13.89
N ARG A 32 10.92 -3.91 13.95
CA ARG A 32 10.85 -3.11 15.18
C ARG A 32 9.47 -2.50 15.37
N ASP A 33 8.93 -1.84 14.35
CA ASP A 33 7.73 -1.02 14.51
C ASP A 33 6.44 -1.85 14.35
N ILE A 34 6.51 -3.02 13.69
CA ILE A 34 5.37 -3.93 13.50
C ILE A 34 5.54 -5.24 14.29
N VAL A 35 6.53 -6.07 13.97
CA VAL A 35 6.65 -7.42 14.54
C VAL A 35 6.81 -7.38 16.06
N ALA A 36 7.74 -6.59 16.58
CA ALA A 36 7.95 -6.46 18.01
C ALA A 36 6.77 -5.80 18.72
N ARG A 37 6.16 -4.78 18.11
CA ARG A 37 5.03 -4.03 18.69
C ARG A 37 3.76 -4.87 18.81
N TYR A 38 3.39 -5.59 17.75
CA TYR A 38 2.14 -6.34 17.68
C TYR A 38 2.33 -7.85 17.92
N LYS A 39 3.55 -8.28 18.26
CA LYS A 39 3.91 -9.68 18.51
C LYS A 39 3.49 -10.59 17.36
N VAL A 40 3.81 -10.16 16.14
CA VAL A 40 3.46 -10.87 14.90
C VAL A 40 4.11 -12.25 14.91
N LYS A 41 3.28 -13.30 14.82
CA LYS A 41 3.76 -14.69 14.80
C LYS A 41 4.29 -15.11 13.44
N ASP A 42 3.61 -14.66 12.38
CA ASP A 42 3.89 -15.10 11.02
C ASP A 42 4.49 -13.94 10.20
N ILE A 43 5.80 -13.76 10.37
CA ILE A 43 6.57 -12.68 9.74
C ILE A 43 6.60 -12.88 8.22
N LYS A 44 6.71 -14.12 7.74
CA LYS A 44 6.77 -14.40 6.30
C LYS A 44 5.47 -14.01 5.61
N LEU A 45 4.32 -14.32 6.21
CA LEU A 45 3.02 -13.88 5.70
C LEU A 45 2.89 -12.34 5.69
N LEU A 46 3.40 -11.67 6.73
CA LEU A 46 3.43 -10.20 6.80
C LEU A 46 4.22 -9.63 5.61
N GLU A 47 5.44 -10.13 5.39
CA GLU A 47 6.28 -9.68 4.26
C GLU A 47 5.62 -9.95 2.91
N ASP A 48 5.10 -11.16 2.68
CA ASP A 48 4.46 -11.51 1.42
C ASP A 48 3.21 -10.66 1.16
N LEU A 49 2.47 -10.28 2.21
CA LEU A 49 1.35 -9.34 2.12
C LEU A 49 1.83 -7.93 1.76
N PHE A 50 2.94 -7.47 2.33
CA PHE A 50 3.51 -6.17 1.96
C PHE A 50 3.93 -6.15 0.48
N VAL A 51 4.58 -7.21 0.00
CA VAL A 51 4.92 -7.38 -1.41
C VAL A 51 3.67 -7.35 -2.29
N TYR A 52 2.60 -8.04 -1.89
CA TYR A 52 1.34 -8.02 -2.63
C TYR A 52 0.79 -6.58 -2.75
N LEU A 53 0.77 -5.82 -1.66
CA LEU A 53 0.25 -4.44 -1.65
C LEU A 53 1.11 -3.47 -2.46
N VAL A 54 2.44 -3.62 -2.43
CA VAL A 54 3.36 -2.85 -3.29
C VAL A 54 3.06 -3.11 -4.77
N ASN A 55 2.79 -4.35 -5.15
CA ASN A 55 2.51 -4.72 -6.53
C ASN A 55 1.09 -4.39 -6.99
N THR A 56 0.17 -4.17 -6.05
CA THR A 56 -1.25 -3.81 -6.32
C THR A 56 -1.56 -2.36 -5.95
N THR A 57 -0.53 -1.54 -5.76
CA THR A 57 -0.67 -0.12 -5.42
C THR A 57 -1.55 0.61 -6.43
N SER A 58 -2.46 1.46 -5.93
CA SER A 58 -3.47 2.17 -6.73
C SER A 58 -4.52 1.29 -7.45
N SER A 59 -4.48 -0.02 -7.26
CA SER A 59 -5.52 -0.95 -7.72
C SER A 59 -6.54 -1.19 -6.61
N LEU A 60 -7.77 -1.55 -7.00
CA LEU A 60 -8.79 -2.00 -6.05
C LEU A 60 -8.41 -3.36 -5.48
N VAL A 61 -8.41 -3.45 -4.15
CA VAL A 61 -8.06 -4.65 -3.40
C VAL A 61 -9.19 -5.01 -2.44
N SER A 62 -9.54 -6.29 -2.41
CA SER A 62 -10.41 -6.90 -1.40
C SER A 62 -9.58 -7.84 -0.53
N ILE A 63 -9.69 -7.72 0.79
CA ILE A 63 -8.98 -8.62 1.71
C ILE A 63 -9.37 -10.09 1.44
N THR A 64 -10.63 -10.36 1.13
CA THR A 64 -11.12 -11.69 0.76
C THR A 64 -10.41 -12.23 -0.48
N ASN A 65 -10.17 -11.38 -1.50
CA ASN A 65 -9.42 -11.79 -2.68
C ASN A 65 -7.96 -12.07 -2.36
N ILE A 66 -7.35 -11.35 -1.41
CA ILE A 66 -5.99 -11.63 -0.95
C ILE A 66 -5.92 -12.98 -0.21
N VAL A 67 -6.90 -13.29 0.66
CA VAL A 67 -7.00 -14.60 1.31
C VAL A 67 -7.05 -15.71 0.26
N ASN A 68 -7.92 -15.56 -0.75
CA ASN A 68 -8.05 -16.52 -1.84
C ASN A 68 -6.74 -16.66 -2.63
N PHE A 69 -6.07 -15.54 -2.94
CA PHE A 69 -4.77 -15.54 -3.60
C PHE A 69 -3.74 -16.38 -2.83
N PHE A 70 -3.59 -16.16 -1.52
CA PHE A 70 -2.66 -16.96 -0.69
C PHE A 70 -3.07 -18.44 -0.64
N ALA A 71 -4.37 -18.74 -0.60
CA ALA A 71 -4.86 -20.11 -0.66
C ALA A 71 -4.42 -20.82 -1.97
N THR A 72 -4.45 -20.14 -3.13
CA THR A 72 -3.94 -20.71 -4.39
C THR A 72 -2.44 -21.03 -4.35
N LYS A 73 -1.68 -20.31 -3.52
CA LYS A 73 -0.25 -20.52 -3.27
C LYS A 73 0.02 -21.54 -2.16
N LYS A 74 -1.00 -22.31 -1.75
CA LYS A 74 -0.94 -23.28 -0.64
C LYS A 74 -0.56 -22.65 0.70
N ARG A 75 -0.83 -21.36 0.88
CA ARG A 75 -0.60 -20.62 2.13
C ARG A 75 -1.93 -20.31 2.80
N LYS A 76 -2.23 -20.96 3.91
CA LYS A 76 -3.46 -20.69 4.68
C LYS A 76 -3.32 -19.41 5.51
N THR A 77 -4.34 -18.57 5.45
CA THR A 77 -4.54 -17.36 6.26
C THR A 77 -6.04 -17.06 6.34
N ASN A 78 -6.44 -16.02 7.06
CA ASN A 78 -7.84 -15.58 7.18
C ASN A 78 -7.95 -14.05 7.06
N TYR A 79 -9.20 -13.58 6.97
CA TYR A 79 -9.50 -12.16 6.80
C TYR A 79 -8.96 -11.32 7.96
N GLU A 80 -9.16 -11.77 9.20
CA GLU A 80 -8.80 -11.06 10.41
C GLU A 80 -7.29 -10.84 10.52
N THR A 81 -6.49 -11.85 10.16
CA THR A 81 -5.03 -11.78 10.17
C THR A 81 -4.54 -10.79 9.12
N LEU A 82 -5.02 -10.90 7.87
CA LEU A 82 -4.61 -9.98 6.81
C LEU A 82 -5.07 -8.54 7.06
N SER A 83 -6.29 -8.36 7.56
CA SER A 83 -6.82 -7.06 7.96
C SER A 83 -5.97 -6.42 9.06
N SER A 84 -5.60 -7.19 10.09
CA SER A 84 -4.72 -6.71 11.16
C SER A 84 -3.35 -6.31 10.62
N TYR A 85 -2.75 -7.11 9.75
CA TYR A 85 -1.45 -6.81 9.15
C TYR A 85 -1.47 -5.56 8.26
N ILE A 86 -2.52 -5.39 7.46
CA ILE A 86 -2.75 -4.16 6.68
C ILE A 86 -2.82 -2.95 7.61
N ASN A 87 -3.60 -3.04 8.70
CA ASN A 87 -3.70 -1.96 9.68
C ASN A 87 -2.35 -1.65 10.34
N TYR A 88 -1.50 -2.65 10.55
CA TYR A 88 -0.13 -2.42 11.05
C TYR A 88 0.73 -1.64 10.05
N PHE A 89 0.61 -1.93 8.75
CA PHE A 89 1.30 -1.16 7.70
C PHE A 89 0.79 0.29 7.62
N GLU A 90 -0.51 0.51 7.77
CA GLU A 90 -1.10 1.85 7.83
C GLU A 90 -0.57 2.63 9.04
N ASN A 91 -0.57 2.02 10.23
CA ASN A 91 -0.06 2.64 11.45
C ASN A 91 1.45 2.91 11.42
N ALA A 92 2.20 2.13 10.63
CA ALA A 92 3.62 2.33 10.38
C ALA A 92 3.89 3.29 9.20
N PHE A 93 2.85 3.87 8.59
CA PHE A 93 2.94 4.76 7.43
C PHE A 93 3.66 4.14 6.22
N LEU A 94 3.63 2.81 6.08
CA LEU A 94 4.15 2.14 4.88
C LEU A 94 3.17 2.28 3.71
N ILE A 95 1.88 2.22 4.03
CA ILE A 95 0.78 2.35 3.07
C ILE A 95 -0.30 3.28 3.63
N HIS A 96 -1.15 3.78 2.74
CA HIS A 96 -2.30 4.61 3.05
C HIS A 96 -3.53 4.05 2.35
N ARG A 97 -4.61 3.85 3.08
CA ARG A 97 -5.88 3.37 2.54
C ARG A 97 -6.75 4.51 2.03
N ALA A 98 -7.41 4.27 0.90
CA ALA A 98 -8.55 5.05 0.45
C ALA A 98 -9.77 4.14 0.37
N GLU A 99 -10.77 4.48 1.18
CA GLU A 99 -12.05 3.77 1.18
C GLU A 99 -12.79 4.05 -0.13
N CYS A 100 -13.41 3.00 -0.66
CA CYS A 100 -14.23 3.13 -1.87
C CYS A 100 -15.66 3.51 -1.50
N TYR A 101 -16.09 4.69 -1.94
CA TYR A 101 -17.39 5.27 -1.66
C TYR A 101 -18.37 4.88 -2.78
N SER A 102 -19.41 4.11 -2.43
CA SER A 102 -20.52 3.84 -3.36
C SER A 102 -21.50 5.01 -3.34
N ILE A 103 -21.48 5.82 -4.40
CA ILE A 103 -22.37 6.99 -4.54
C ILE A 103 -23.82 6.54 -4.88
N LYS A 104 -24.03 5.27 -5.26
CA LYS A 104 -25.36 4.66 -5.38
C LYS A 104 -25.84 4.28 -3.97
N GLY A 105 -26.46 5.25 -3.30
CA GLY A 105 -26.86 5.19 -1.89
C GLY A 105 -27.50 3.87 -1.46
N LYS A 106 -26.76 3.12 -0.64
CA LYS A 106 -27.23 2.24 0.46
C LYS A 106 -26.08 1.48 1.15
N ASP A 107 -24.89 1.41 0.57
CA ASP A 107 -23.72 0.79 1.21
C ASP A 107 -22.58 1.80 1.36
N THR A 108 -22.40 2.29 2.59
CA THR A 108 -21.45 3.37 2.92
C THR A 108 -19.99 2.91 2.92
N ILE A 109 -19.72 1.60 2.87
CA ILE A 109 -18.36 1.03 2.90
C ILE A 109 -18.36 -0.21 2.01
N SER A 110 -17.89 -0.08 0.76
CA SER A 110 -17.63 -1.29 -0.04
C SER A 110 -16.42 -2.01 0.56
N GLY A 111 -16.44 -3.33 0.70
CA GLY A 111 -15.30 -4.11 1.22
C GLY A 111 -14.02 -4.06 0.37
N ASN A 112 -14.00 -3.22 -0.68
CA ASN A 112 -12.86 -2.96 -1.55
C ASN A 112 -12.27 -1.59 -1.22
N CYS A 113 -10.95 -1.51 -1.17
CA CYS A 113 -10.22 -0.25 -0.95
C CYS A 113 -9.09 -0.15 -1.96
N LYS A 114 -8.56 1.06 -2.19
CA LYS A 114 -7.25 1.24 -2.81
C LYS A 114 -6.21 1.49 -1.74
N TYR A 115 -5.00 0.96 -1.93
CA TYR A 115 -3.85 1.23 -1.07
C TYR A 115 -2.78 1.98 -1.87
N TYR A 116 -2.23 3.02 -1.25
CA TYR A 116 -1.19 3.87 -1.83
C TYR A 116 0.07 3.77 -0.97
N LEU A 117 1.23 3.57 -1.60
CA LEU A 117 2.52 3.57 -0.94
C LEU A 117 2.85 4.96 -0.42
N ASN A 118 3.46 5.02 0.75
CA ASN A 118 4.01 6.27 1.25
C ASN A 118 5.23 6.74 0.45
N ASP A 119 6.01 5.77 -0.07
CA ASP A 119 7.19 6.03 -0.89
C ASP A 119 7.35 4.94 -1.97
N PHE A 120 7.74 5.34 -3.18
CA PHE A 120 7.95 4.41 -4.29
C PHE A 120 9.27 3.63 -4.20
N SER A 121 10.18 4.01 -3.30
CA SER A 121 11.47 3.36 -3.12
C SER A 121 11.35 1.85 -2.85
N TYR A 122 10.35 1.42 -2.08
CA TYR A 122 10.09 -0.01 -1.84
C TYR A 122 9.82 -0.76 -3.15
N ARG A 123 9.01 -0.19 -4.04
CA ARG A 123 8.74 -0.76 -5.37
C ARG A 123 10.00 -0.71 -6.24
N ASN A 124 10.65 0.44 -6.31
CA ASN A 124 11.70 0.71 -7.29
C ASN A 124 13.02 0.00 -6.97
N TYR A 125 13.30 -0.28 -5.70
CA TYR A 125 14.55 -0.93 -5.29
C TYR A 125 14.36 -2.37 -4.80
N LEU A 126 13.23 -2.73 -4.18
CA LEU A 126 13.05 -4.06 -3.59
C LEU A 126 12.12 -4.98 -4.41
N TYR A 127 11.03 -4.43 -4.94
CA TYR A 127 9.95 -5.21 -5.54
C TYR A 127 9.62 -4.74 -6.95
N VAL A 128 10.63 -4.73 -7.82
CA VAL A 128 10.50 -4.25 -9.19
C VAL A 128 9.55 -5.16 -9.96
N ALA A 129 8.35 -4.66 -10.27
CA ALA A 129 7.43 -5.29 -11.20
C ALA A 129 7.75 -4.87 -12.64
N TYR A 130 7.74 -5.85 -13.55
CA TYR A 130 7.93 -5.63 -14.98
C TYR A 130 6.79 -4.85 -15.64
N ASP A 131 5.56 -4.95 -15.10
CA ASP A 131 4.42 -4.16 -15.57
C ASP A 131 4.47 -2.74 -15.00
N TYR A 132 5.01 -1.84 -15.82
CA TYR A 132 5.20 -0.42 -15.52
C TYR A 132 3.96 0.39 -15.93
N VAL A 133 2.93 0.40 -15.08
CA VAL A 133 1.75 1.23 -15.31
C VAL A 133 1.97 2.62 -14.72
N VAL A 134 2.46 3.55 -15.54
CA VAL A 134 2.71 4.97 -15.17
C VAL A 134 1.48 5.60 -14.49
N GLY A 135 0.27 5.24 -14.94
CA GLY A 135 -0.99 5.73 -14.38
C GLY A 135 -1.12 5.48 -12.87
N HIS A 136 -0.78 4.28 -12.39
CA HIS A 136 -0.89 3.94 -10.97
C HIS A 136 0.10 4.71 -10.10
N LEU A 137 1.31 4.94 -10.61
CA LEU A 137 2.29 5.77 -9.90
C LEU A 137 1.77 7.21 -9.80
N LEU A 138 1.26 7.76 -10.91
CA LEU A 138 0.75 9.13 -10.95
C LEU A 138 -0.42 9.29 -9.99
N GLU A 139 -1.34 8.34 -9.99
CA GLU A 139 -2.45 8.27 -9.07
C GLU A 139 -1.97 8.29 -7.61
N ASN A 140 -1.00 7.46 -7.24
CA ASN A 140 -0.45 7.44 -5.89
C ASN A 140 0.21 8.78 -5.51
N ALA A 141 0.95 9.42 -6.43
CA ALA A 141 1.58 10.71 -6.17
C ALA A 141 0.53 11.81 -5.94
N VAL A 142 -0.56 11.80 -6.73
CA VAL A 142 -1.70 12.71 -6.56
C VAL A 142 -2.38 12.44 -5.21
N TYR A 143 -2.64 11.18 -4.86
CA TYR A 143 -3.22 10.81 -3.57
C TYR A 143 -2.41 11.36 -2.38
N LEU A 144 -1.09 11.14 -2.38
CA LEU A 144 -0.21 11.65 -1.32
C LEU A 144 -0.24 13.18 -1.25
N SER A 145 -0.29 13.85 -2.39
CA SER A 145 -0.37 15.31 -2.46
C SER A 145 -1.68 15.83 -1.85
N LEU A 146 -2.81 15.19 -2.16
CA LEU A 146 -4.12 15.52 -1.59
C LEU A 146 -4.15 15.30 -0.07
N ARG A 147 -3.59 14.18 0.40
CA ARG A 147 -3.47 13.90 1.84
C ARG A 147 -2.61 14.95 2.56
N ARG A 148 -1.47 15.35 1.97
CA ARG A 148 -0.59 16.41 2.51
C ARG A 148 -1.28 17.78 2.54
N ALA A 149 -2.17 18.04 1.58
CA ALA A 149 -3.01 19.24 1.56
C ALA A 149 -4.19 19.19 2.57
N GLY A 150 -4.29 18.15 3.39
CA GLY A 150 -5.28 18.04 4.47
C GLY A 150 -6.63 17.46 4.04
N PHE A 151 -6.76 16.92 2.82
CA PHE A 151 -8.02 16.31 2.38
C PHE A 151 -8.18 14.89 2.93
N ARG A 152 -9.42 14.53 3.27
CA ARG A 152 -9.85 13.13 3.34
C ARG A 152 -10.18 12.68 1.92
N VAL A 153 -9.50 11.64 1.46
CA VAL A 153 -9.56 11.17 0.08
C VAL A 153 -10.25 9.82 0.03
N TYR A 154 -11.30 9.74 -0.78
CA TYR A 154 -12.04 8.53 -1.10
C TYR A 154 -11.86 8.21 -2.58
N VAL A 155 -12.05 6.95 -2.95
CA VAL A 155 -12.06 6.47 -4.34
C VAL A 155 -13.45 5.95 -4.67
N GLY A 156 -13.81 5.75 -5.94
CA GLY A 156 -15.14 5.19 -6.22
C GLY A 156 -15.45 5.03 -7.69
N SER A 157 -16.72 4.73 -7.98
CA SER A 157 -17.25 4.75 -9.34
C SER A 157 -18.64 5.38 -9.34
N ILE A 158 -18.95 6.16 -10.39
CA ILE A 158 -20.29 6.65 -10.68
C ILE A 158 -20.69 6.15 -12.06
N LYS A 159 -21.82 5.42 -12.14
CA LYS A 159 -22.42 4.99 -13.41
C LYS A 159 -21.38 4.35 -14.35
N ASP A 160 -20.61 3.41 -13.80
CA ASP A 160 -19.58 2.63 -14.51
C ASP A 160 -18.39 3.45 -15.05
N LYS A 161 -18.25 4.71 -14.61
CA LYS A 161 -17.04 5.53 -14.77
C LYS A 161 -16.26 5.56 -13.45
N GLU A 162 -14.96 5.29 -13.53
CA GLU A 162 -14.05 5.37 -12.39
C GLU A 162 -13.92 6.83 -11.92
N ILE A 163 -14.14 7.05 -10.63
CA ILE A 163 -13.77 8.29 -9.95
C ILE A 163 -12.50 8.01 -9.19
N ASN A 164 -11.41 8.58 -9.70
CA ASN A 164 -10.09 8.39 -9.11
C ASN A 164 -10.03 8.98 -7.70
N PHE A 165 -10.58 10.18 -7.46
CA PHE A 165 -10.57 10.80 -6.14
C PHE A 165 -11.82 11.64 -5.84
N VAL A 166 -12.40 11.44 -4.66
CA VAL A 166 -13.36 12.36 -4.02
C VAL A 166 -12.67 12.94 -2.79
N CYS A 167 -12.51 14.26 -2.75
CA CYS A 167 -11.80 14.95 -1.68
C CYS A 167 -12.80 15.72 -0.80
N MET A 168 -12.77 15.45 0.50
CA MET A 168 -13.55 16.19 1.49
C MET A 168 -12.60 16.96 2.39
N ARG A 169 -12.85 18.27 2.55
CA ARG A 169 -12.14 19.13 3.48
C ARG A 169 -13.04 19.40 4.68
N SER A 170 -12.57 19.05 5.86
CA SER A 170 -13.19 19.43 7.13
C SER A 170 -13.00 20.91 7.41
#